data_AF-H3CJK2-F1
#
_entry.id   AF-H3CJK2-F1
#
_cell.length_a   1.000
_cell.length_b   1.000
_cell.length_c   1.000
_cell.angle_alpha   90.00
_cell.angle_beta   90.00
_cell.angle_gamma   90.00
#
_symmetry.space_group_name_H-M   'P 1'
#
loop_
_entity.id
_entity.type
_entity.pdbx_description
1 polymer ?
#
loop_
_entity_poly.entity_id
_entity_poly.type
_entity_poly.pdbx_seq_one_letter_code
_entity_poly.pdbx_strand_id
1 'polypeptide(L)'
;MFAVRVVTADYYLASPVKDLDVCYSEFRESNVKTVPVVRIFGATPAGQKTCLHLHGIFPYIYVPYDGYTQQPERYMRLVAFSIDRALNVTMGNPASSAQHIFKVALVSGKPFYGYHAKEKLFMKIYLYNPQMVKRVCDLLQSGAVMNKSYQPYEGHIPFLLQLFIDYNLYGMNLLNLAAVKFRRKRKMGMELIIT
;
A
#
# COMPACT_ATOMS: atom_id res chain seq x y z
N MET A 1 6.17 -15.71 -22.36
CA MET A 1 6.39 -15.21 -21.00
C MET A 1 7.28 -14.00 -21.09
N PHE A 2 6.87 -12.86 -20.51
CA PHE A 2 7.67 -11.63 -20.55
C PHE A 2 8.53 -11.55 -19.29
N ALA A 3 9.79 -11.17 -19.39
CA ALA A 3 10.70 -11.12 -18.25
C ALA A 3 11.50 -9.82 -18.23
N VAL A 4 11.68 -9.26 -17.03
CA VAL A 4 12.43 -8.02 -16.79
C VAL A 4 13.38 -8.23 -15.63
N ARG A 5 14.66 -7.89 -15.80
CA ARG A 5 15.62 -7.88 -14.69
C ARG A 5 15.33 -6.71 -13.76
N VAL A 6 15.22 -6.95 -12.46
CA VAL A 6 15.00 -5.88 -11.47
C VAL A 6 16.33 -5.19 -11.16
N VAL A 7 16.61 -4.04 -11.78
CA VAL A 7 17.84 -3.27 -11.51
C VAL A 7 17.58 -2.24 -10.42
N THR A 8 16.55 -1.42 -10.59
CA THR A 8 16.15 -0.39 -9.63
C THR A 8 14.63 -0.35 -9.55
N ALA A 9 14.10 -0.08 -8.36
CA ALA A 9 12.68 0.15 -8.16
C ALA A 9 12.45 1.49 -7.45
N ASP A 10 11.41 2.21 -7.87
CA ASP A 10 10.92 3.39 -7.18
C ASP A 10 9.38 3.43 -7.20
N TYR A 11 8.78 4.45 -6.61
CA TYR A 11 7.33 4.63 -6.66
C TYR A 11 6.96 6.11 -6.81
N TYR A 12 5.77 6.36 -7.33
CA TYR A 12 5.19 7.69 -7.41
C TYR A 12 3.69 7.61 -7.17
N LEU A 13 3.07 8.75 -6.85
CA LEU A 13 1.62 8.85 -6.75
C LEU A 13 1.05 9.35 -8.07
N ALA A 14 -0.02 8.72 -8.53
CA ALA A 14 -0.70 9.05 -9.78
C ALA A 14 -2.22 9.08 -9.58
N SER A 15 -2.94 9.72 -10.50
CA SER A 15 -4.38 9.49 -10.61
C SER A 15 -4.65 8.07 -11.11
N PRO A 16 -5.66 7.37 -10.57
CA PRO A 16 -5.93 5.99 -10.94
C PRO A 16 -6.30 5.87 -12.42
N VAL A 17 -5.71 4.89 -13.10
CA VAL A 17 -6.00 4.60 -14.51
C VAL A 17 -7.08 3.52 -14.58
N LYS A 18 -8.12 3.77 -15.38
CA LYS A 18 -9.22 2.82 -15.60
C LYS A 18 -8.65 1.50 -16.15
N ASP A 19 -9.20 0.37 -15.67
CA ASP A 19 -8.80 -1.01 -16.02
C ASP A 19 -7.41 -1.46 -15.52
N LEU A 20 -6.71 -0.63 -14.75
CA LEU A 20 -5.41 -0.94 -14.15
C LEU A 20 -5.40 -0.71 -12.64
N ASP A 21 -6.02 0.38 -12.19
CA ASP A 21 -6.10 0.76 -10.79
C ASP A 21 -7.53 0.68 -10.25
N VAL A 22 -7.63 0.64 -8.92
CA VAL A 22 -8.91 0.78 -8.21
C VAL A 22 -9.36 2.23 -8.26
N CYS A 23 -10.40 2.52 -9.07
CA CYS A 23 -10.97 3.87 -9.20
C CYS A 23 -12.01 4.20 -8.11
N TYR A 24 -12.65 3.20 -7.52
CA TYR A 24 -13.67 3.36 -6.48
C TYR A 24 -13.34 2.47 -5.29
N SER A 25 -13.24 3.04 -4.09
CA SER A 25 -13.04 2.26 -2.88
C SER A 25 -14.39 1.90 -2.29
N GLU A 26 -14.76 0.61 -2.37
CA GLU A 26 -15.98 0.08 -1.74
C GLU A 26 -15.98 0.29 -0.22
N PHE A 27 -14.81 0.24 0.41
CA PHE A 27 -14.67 0.47 1.85
C PHE A 27 -14.96 1.92 2.25
N ARG A 28 -14.65 2.88 1.38
CA ARG A 28 -14.87 4.32 1.62
C ARG A 28 -16.13 4.88 0.95
N GLU A 29 -16.76 4.08 0.10
CA GLU A 29 -17.90 4.47 -0.71
C GLU A 29 -17.62 5.75 -1.53
N SER A 30 -16.37 5.93 -1.97
CA SER A 30 -15.90 7.14 -2.63
C SER A 30 -14.87 6.88 -3.73
N ASN A 31 -14.81 7.82 -4.68
CA ASN A 31 -13.81 7.79 -5.75
C ASN A 31 -12.38 7.98 -5.21
N VAL A 32 -11.48 7.14 -5.69
CA VAL A 32 -10.05 7.22 -5.40
C VAL A 32 -9.44 8.35 -6.22
N LYS A 33 -8.73 9.27 -5.55
CA LYS A 33 -8.08 10.41 -6.21
C LYS A 33 -6.64 10.12 -6.61
N THR A 34 -5.94 9.37 -5.77
CA THR A 34 -4.51 9.07 -5.92
C THR A 34 -4.22 7.63 -5.53
N VAL A 35 -3.33 7.00 -6.28
CA VAL A 35 -2.85 5.64 -6.04
C VAL A 35 -1.32 5.59 -6.15
N PRO A 36 -0.65 4.71 -5.37
CA PRO A 36 0.77 4.45 -5.53
C PRO A 36 0.99 3.53 -6.74
N VAL A 37 1.92 3.92 -7.62
CA VAL A 37 2.38 3.12 -8.75
C VAL A 37 3.87 2.86 -8.55
N VAL A 38 4.26 1.59 -8.57
CA VAL A 38 5.66 1.19 -8.46
C VAL A 38 6.25 1.13 -9.87
N ARG A 39 7.47 1.66 -10.05
CA ARG A 39 8.22 1.48 -11.29
C ARG A 39 9.42 0.59 -11.05
N ILE A 40 9.61 -0.37 -11.94
CA ILE A 40 10.79 -1.24 -11.97
C ILE A 40 11.54 -0.93 -13.26
N PHE A 41 12.79 -0.51 -13.10
CA PHE A 41 13.71 -0.27 -14.19
C PHE A 41 14.61 -1.47 -14.37
N GLY A 42 14.83 -1.83 -15.63
CA GLY A 42 15.74 -2.90 -15.97
C GLY A 42 15.77 -3.24 -17.44
N ALA A 43 16.22 -4.45 -17.74
CA ALA A 43 16.32 -4.94 -19.11
C ALA A 43 15.63 -6.29 -19.29
N THR A 44 15.08 -6.52 -20.47
CA THR A 44 14.65 -7.85 -20.89
C THR A 44 15.85 -8.78 -21.08
N PRO A 45 15.68 -10.11 -21.12
CA PRO A 45 16.75 -11.04 -21.50
C PRO A 45 17.41 -10.72 -22.84
N ALA A 46 16.70 -10.04 -23.75
CA ALA A 46 17.20 -9.57 -25.03
C ALA A 46 17.98 -8.24 -24.96
N GLY A 47 18.20 -7.68 -23.76
CA GLY A 47 18.96 -6.46 -23.53
C GLY A 47 18.19 -5.15 -23.76
N GLN A 48 16.89 -5.21 -24.03
CA GLN A 48 16.08 -3.99 -24.22
C GLN A 48 15.80 -3.34 -22.87
N LYS A 49 16.07 -2.05 -22.75
CA LYS A 49 15.74 -1.26 -21.55
C LYS A 49 14.22 -1.11 -21.42
N THR A 50 13.72 -1.39 -20.23
CA THR A 50 12.29 -1.36 -19.91
C THR A 50 12.03 -0.59 -18.62
N CYS A 51 10.94 0.17 -18.61
CA CYS A 51 10.31 0.70 -17.41
C CYS A 51 8.96 -0.02 -17.24
N LEU A 52 8.86 -0.85 -16.20
CA LEU A 52 7.65 -1.58 -15.85
C LEU A 52 6.89 -0.80 -14.78
N HIS A 53 5.62 -0.52 -14.99
CA HIS A 53 4.72 0.08 -14.01
C HIS A 53 3.84 -1.01 -13.39
N LEU A 54 3.87 -1.14 -12.08
CA LEU A 54 3.03 -2.04 -11.31
C LEU A 54 1.93 -1.24 -10.62
N HIS A 55 0.69 -1.61 -10.91
CA HIS A 55 -0.54 -0.97 -10.45
C HIS A 55 -1.24 -1.82 -9.38
N GLY A 56 -2.09 -1.19 -8.56
CA GLY A 56 -2.93 -1.89 -7.58
C GLY A 56 -2.23 -2.36 -6.30
N ILE A 57 -1.03 -1.87 -6.01
CA ILE A 57 -0.23 -2.32 -4.84
C ILE A 57 -0.18 -1.20 -3.81
N PHE A 58 -0.75 -1.42 -2.64
CA PHE A 58 -0.87 -0.41 -1.59
C PHE A 58 -0.02 -0.78 -0.36
N PRO A 59 0.70 0.18 0.25
CA PRO A 59 1.39 -0.04 1.51
C PRO A 59 0.38 -0.41 2.61
N TYR A 60 0.81 -1.25 3.55
CA TYR A 60 -0.03 -1.65 4.67
C TYR A 60 0.72 -1.70 6.00
N ILE A 61 -0.04 -1.66 7.09
CA ILE A 61 0.41 -1.91 8.46
C ILE A 61 -0.61 -2.79 9.18
N TYR A 62 -0.19 -3.42 10.28
CA TYR A 62 -1.09 -4.22 11.12
C TYR A 62 -1.23 -3.61 12.52
N VAL A 63 -2.43 -3.71 13.07
CA VAL A 63 -2.77 -3.24 14.42
C VAL A 63 -3.62 -4.31 15.12
N PRO A 64 -3.40 -4.64 16.41
CA PRO A 64 -4.24 -5.58 17.14
C PRO A 64 -5.71 -5.18 17.13
N TYR A 65 -6.59 -6.16 16.91
CA TYR A 65 -8.03 -5.98 17.02
C TYR A 65 -8.53 -6.58 18.34
N ASP A 66 -9.20 -5.79 19.17
CA ASP A 66 -9.59 -6.22 20.50
C ASP A 66 -10.85 -7.10 20.53
N GLY A 67 -11.51 -7.32 19.40
CA GLY A 67 -12.63 -8.26 19.29
C GLY A 67 -13.95 -7.83 19.97
N TYR A 68 -14.00 -6.67 20.62
CA TYR A 68 -15.15 -6.28 21.45
C TYR A 68 -16.42 -5.85 20.68
N THR A 69 -16.39 -5.73 19.34
CA THR A 69 -17.50 -5.13 18.58
C THR A 69 -18.32 -6.18 17.84
N GLN A 70 -19.64 -6.18 18.06
CA GLN A 70 -20.60 -7.02 17.32
C GLN A 70 -20.65 -6.72 15.80
N GLN A 71 -20.12 -5.56 15.37
CA GLN A 71 -20.04 -5.14 13.97
C GLN A 71 -18.60 -4.69 13.63
N PRO A 72 -17.72 -5.60 13.21
CA PRO A 72 -16.31 -5.28 12.94
C PRO A 72 -16.14 -4.28 11.79
N GLU A 73 -16.99 -4.34 10.77
CA GLU A 73 -16.92 -3.43 9.61
C GLU A 73 -17.14 -1.97 10.00
N ARG A 74 -18.17 -1.69 10.80
CA ARG A 74 -18.46 -0.34 11.30
C ARG A 74 -17.30 0.20 12.13
N TYR A 75 -16.73 -0.65 12.99
CA TYR A 75 -15.57 -0.27 13.81
C TYR A 75 -14.34 0.05 12.94
N MET A 76 -14.03 -0.79 11.95
CA MET A 76 -12.93 -0.55 11.02
C MET A 76 -13.10 0.78 10.24
N ARG A 77 -14.32 1.11 9.81
CA ARG A 77 -14.62 2.41 9.17
C ARG A 77 -14.39 3.59 10.12
N LEU A 78 -14.78 3.46 11.40
CA LEU A 78 -14.53 4.49 12.42
C LEU A 78 -13.04 4.69 12.68
N VAL A 79 -12.27 3.61 12.81
CA VAL A 79 -10.81 3.66 12.96
C VAL A 79 -10.18 4.38 11.77
N ALA A 80 -10.56 4.01 10.54
CA ALA A 80 -10.05 4.64 9.34
C ALA A 80 -10.37 6.15 9.27
N PHE A 81 -11.59 6.55 9.64
CA PHE A 81 -11.98 7.96 9.73
C PHE A 81 -11.19 8.72 10.81
N SER A 82 -10.98 8.10 11.97
CA SER A 82 -10.20 8.69 13.06
C SER A 82 -8.74 8.91 12.64
N ILE A 83 -8.14 7.96 11.90
CA ILE A 83 -6.78 8.11 11.37
C ILE A 83 -6.71 9.25 10.36
N ASP A 84 -7.64 9.34 9.41
CA ASP A 84 -7.65 10.42 8.42
C ASP A 84 -7.74 11.79 9.10
N ARG A 85 -8.65 11.93 10.08
CA ARG A 85 -8.83 13.18 10.82
C ARG A 85 -7.57 13.54 11.60
N ALA A 86 -6.97 12.59 12.31
CA ALA A 86 -5.74 12.83 13.07
C ALA A 86 -4.59 13.24 12.13
N LEU A 87 -4.44 12.58 10.99
CA LEU A 87 -3.45 12.96 9.97
C LEU A 87 -3.70 14.38 9.44
N ASN A 88 -4.93 14.71 9.06
CA ASN A 88 -5.26 16.04 8.54
C ASN A 88 -4.96 17.15 9.56
N VAL A 89 -5.20 16.91 10.85
CA VAL A 89 -4.80 17.81 11.93
C VAL A 89 -3.28 17.94 12.01
N THR A 90 -2.52 16.85 12.01
CA THR A 90 -1.04 16.90 12.04
C THR A 90 -0.42 17.55 10.82
N MET A 91 -1.09 17.51 9.68
CA MET A 91 -0.67 18.16 8.45
C MET A 91 -1.02 19.67 8.42
N GLY A 92 -1.57 20.21 9.51
CA GLY A 92 -1.93 21.62 9.62
C GLY A 92 -3.20 22.00 8.86
N ASN A 93 -4.00 21.02 8.41
CA ASN A 93 -5.25 21.26 7.69
C ASN A 93 -6.43 20.52 8.34
N PRO A 94 -6.88 20.95 9.53
CA PRO A 94 -7.91 20.26 10.31
C PRO A 94 -9.30 20.26 9.64
N ALA A 95 -9.57 21.21 8.73
CA ALA A 95 -10.81 21.28 7.96
C ALA A 95 -10.80 20.36 6.72
N SER A 96 -9.66 19.73 6.41
CA SER A 96 -9.55 18.83 5.27
C SER A 96 -10.35 17.55 5.46
N SER A 97 -11.08 17.16 4.42
CA SER A 97 -11.73 15.85 4.29
C SER A 97 -10.90 14.86 3.46
N ALA A 98 -9.59 15.10 3.33
CA ALA A 98 -8.69 14.20 2.61
C ALA A 98 -8.64 12.81 3.26
N GLN A 99 -8.80 11.78 2.44
CA GLN A 99 -8.71 10.38 2.85
C GLN A 99 -7.29 9.87 2.62
N HIS A 100 -6.72 9.21 3.63
CA HIS A 100 -5.38 8.63 3.59
C HIS A 100 -5.39 7.12 3.65
N ILE A 101 -6.40 6.53 4.31
CA ILE A 101 -6.58 5.07 4.37
C ILE A 101 -7.49 4.59 3.22
N PHE A 102 -6.98 3.64 2.43
CA PHE A 102 -7.67 3.01 1.30
C PHE A 102 -8.71 1.98 1.75
N LYS A 103 -8.29 1.04 2.60
CA LYS A 103 -9.10 -0.07 3.09
C LYS A 103 -8.58 -0.54 4.45
N VAL A 104 -9.47 -1.06 5.28
CA VAL A 104 -9.10 -1.84 6.46
C VAL A 104 -9.71 -3.23 6.34
N ALA A 105 -8.92 -4.27 6.56
CA ALA A 105 -9.35 -5.66 6.51
C ALA A 105 -9.01 -6.36 7.82
N LEU A 106 -9.86 -7.29 8.25
CA LEU A 106 -9.60 -8.12 9.42
C LEU A 106 -8.81 -9.37 9.00
N VAL A 107 -7.72 -9.67 9.69
CA VAL A 107 -6.86 -10.83 9.43
C VAL A 107 -6.52 -11.54 10.72
N SER A 108 -6.35 -12.87 10.66
CA SER A 108 -5.79 -13.65 11.77
C SER A 108 -4.28 -13.75 11.61
N GLY A 109 -3.53 -13.63 12.70
CA GLY A 109 -2.09 -13.73 12.68
C GLY A 109 -1.50 -13.96 14.06
N LYS A 110 -0.18 -14.14 14.12
CA LYS A 110 0.56 -14.35 15.36
C LYS A 110 1.67 -13.31 15.48
N PRO A 111 1.76 -12.55 16.59
CA PRO A 111 2.89 -11.67 16.81
C PRO A 111 4.20 -12.48 16.80
N PHE A 112 5.20 -11.97 16.10
CA PHE A 112 6.53 -12.60 16.06
C PHE A 112 7.27 -12.46 17.40
N TYR A 113 7.16 -11.30 18.05
CA TYR A 113 7.83 -11.05 19.32
C TYR A 113 7.06 -11.69 20.49
N GLY A 114 7.77 -12.54 21.24
CA GLY A 114 7.25 -13.29 22.38
C GLY A 114 6.58 -14.62 22.00
N TYR A 115 6.35 -15.49 22.98
CA TYR A 115 5.62 -16.72 22.78
C TYR A 115 4.11 -16.48 22.86
N HIS A 116 3.38 -16.80 21.79
CA HIS A 116 1.91 -16.76 21.76
C HIS A 116 1.39 -18.16 21.38
N ALA A 117 0.54 -18.77 22.20
CA ALA A 117 0.03 -20.11 21.89
C ALA A 117 -1.06 -20.10 20.80
N LYS A 118 -1.81 -19.01 20.69
CA LYS A 118 -2.96 -18.86 19.79
C LYS A 118 -2.78 -17.68 18.85
N GLU A 119 -3.44 -17.75 17.69
CA GLU A 119 -3.57 -16.62 16.80
C GLU A 119 -4.46 -15.53 17.43
N LYS A 120 -4.24 -14.30 16.99
CA LYS A 120 -4.99 -13.11 17.38
C LYS A 120 -5.50 -12.42 16.13
N LEU A 121 -6.57 -11.65 16.28
CA LEU A 121 -7.10 -10.83 15.20
C LEU A 121 -6.32 -9.52 15.09
N PHE A 122 -6.07 -9.10 13.86
CA PHE A 122 -5.41 -7.85 13.52
C PHE A 122 -6.22 -7.12 12.44
N MET A 123 -6.21 -5.80 12.52
CA MET A 123 -6.65 -4.91 11.45
C MET A 123 -5.45 -4.66 10.53
N LYS A 124 -5.54 -5.13 9.28
CA LYS A 124 -4.64 -4.77 8.18
C LYS A 124 -5.14 -3.47 7.56
N ILE A 125 -4.39 -2.40 7.76
CA ILE A 125 -4.73 -1.04 7.32
C ILE A 125 -3.91 -0.73 6.07
N TYR A 126 -4.56 -0.48 4.95
CA TYR A 126 -3.94 -0.09 3.68
C TYR A 126 -3.98 1.42 3.48
N LEU A 127 -2.88 2.02 3.05
CA LEU A 127 -2.74 3.46 2.85
C LEU A 127 -2.61 3.81 1.36
N TYR A 128 -3.00 5.03 0.97
CA TYR A 128 -2.75 5.53 -0.38
C TYR A 128 -1.30 6.00 -0.57
N ASN A 129 -0.72 6.66 0.45
CA ASN A 129 0.62 7.22 0.35
C ASN A 129 1.62 6.48 1.27
N PRO A 130 2.64 5.79 0.71
CA PRO A 130 3.70 5.14 1.48
C PRO A 130 4.42 6.06 2.48
N GLN A 131 4.57 7.35 2.17
CA GLN A 131 5.26 8.30 3.03
C GLN A 131 4.50 8.60 4.32
N MET A 132 3.18 8.35 4.35
CA MET A 132 2.35 8.60 5.53
C MET A 132 2.42 7.46 6.55
N VAL A 133 2.96 6.30 6.21
CA VAL A 133 3.00 5.10 7.06
C VAL A 133 3.62 5.40 8.43
N LYS A 134 4.78 6.06 8.45
CA LYS A 134 5.48 6.40 9.70
C LYS A 134 4.63 7.31 10.59
N ARG A 135 4.04 8.36 10.02
CA ARG A 135 3.17 9.30 10.75
C ARG A 135 1.92 8.61 11.31
N VAL A 136 1.33 7.69 10.55
CA VAL A 136 0.19 6.89 11.02
C VAL A 136 0.60 6.01 12.20
N CYS A 137 1.79 5.39 12.15
CA CYS A 137 2.30 4.60 13.27
C CYS A 137 2.47 5.45 14.54
N ASP A 138 3.05 6.65 14.42
CA ASP A 138 3.23 7.58 15.54
C ASP A 138 1.87 8.03 16.14
N LEU A 139 0.87 8.27 15.28
CA LEU A 139 -0.49 8.64 15.69
C LEU A 139 -1.23 7.51 16.39
N LEU A 140 -1.06 6.28 15.91
CA LEU A 140 -1.61 5.09 16.53
C LEU A 140 -1.01 4.85 17.92
N GLN A 141 0.30 5.04 18.07
CA GLN A 141 0.99 4.86 19.35
C GLN A 141 0.67 5.96 20.37
N SER A 142 0.57 7.22 19.93
CA SER A 142 0.28 8.37 20.80
C SER A 142 -1.15 8.38 21.36
N GLY A 143 -2.04 7.51 20.88
CA GLY A 143 -3.43 7.45 21.32
C GLY A 143 -4.35 8.51 20.69
N ALA A 144 -3.84 9.26 19.71
CA ALA A 144 -4.64 10.24 18.96
C ALA A 144 -5.78 9.60 18.13
N VAL A 145 -5.67 8.30 17.87
CA VAL A 145 -6.68 7.51 17.14
C VAL A 145 -7.59 6.82 18.15
N MET A 146 -8.91 7.08 18.07
CA MET A 146 -9.93 6.43 18.92
C MET A 146 -9.68 6.56 20.45
N ASN A 147 -8.88 7.53 20.90
CA ASN A 147 -8.44 7.68 22.30
C ASN A 147 -7.81 6.40 22.88
N LYS A 148 -7.13 5.61 22.03
CA LYS A 148 -6.49 4.36 22.44
C LYS A 148 -5.11 4.25 21.80
N SER A 149 -4.12 3.86 22.60
CA SER A 149 -2.80 3.51 22.09
C SER A 149 -2.84 2.15 21.43
N TYR A 150 -2.43 2.11 20.17
CA TYR A 150 -2.29 0.90 19.37
C TYR A 150 -0.81 0.62 19.11
N GLN A 151 -0.42 -0.65 19.21
CA GLN A 151 0.92 -1.08 18.78
C GLN A 151 0.88 -1.41 17.27
N PRO A 152 1.49 -0.59 16.39
CA PRO A 152 1.64 -0.94 14.99
C PRO A 152 2.68 -2.05 14.81
N TYR A 153 2.41 -2.94 13.88
CA TYR A 153 3.30 -4.00 13.42
C TYR A 153 3.63 -3.78 11.94
N GLU A 154 4.85 -4.15 11.55
CA GLU A 154 5.41 -4.02 10.20
C GLU A 154 5.47 -2.58 9.64
N GLY A 155 5.14 -1.54 10.42
CA GLY A 155 5.21 -0.15 9.98
C GLY A 155 6.62 0.38 9.69
N HIS A 156 7.67 -0.36 10.09
CA HIS A 156 9.06 -0.03 9.80
C HIS A 156 9.54 -0.60 8.45
N ILE A 157 8.79 -1.53 7.84
CA ILE A 157 9.16 -2.17 6.58
C ILE A 157 8.86 -1.18 5.45
N PRO A 158 9.85 -0.77 4.63
CA PRO A 158 9.60 0.14 3.51
C PRO A 158 8.65 -0.47 2.48
N PHE A 159 7.83 0.36 1.84
CA PHE A 159 6.83 -0.07 0.85
C PHE A 159 7.39 -0.93 -0.29
N LEU A 160 8.54 -0.55 -0.86
CA LEU A 160 9.17 -1.35 -1.92
C LEU A 160 9.65 -2.71 -1.41
N LEU A 161 10.06 -2.80 -0.13
CA LEU A 161 10.47 -4.06 0.46
C LEU A 161 9.26 -4.95 0.75
N GLN A 162 8.13 -4.39 1.20
CA GLN A 162 6.87 -5.13 1.33
C GLN A 162 6.48 -5.77 -0.01
N LEU A 163 6.53 -5.01 -1.10
CA LEU A 163 6.30 -5.53 -2.45
C LEU A 163 7.22 -6.70 -2.79
N PHE A 164 8.52 -6.57 -2.51
CA PHE A 164 9.48 -7.62 -2.85
C PHE A 164 9.24 -8.89 -2.05
N ILE A 165 8.84 -8.76 -0.79
CA ILE A 165 8.49 -9.90 0.07
C ILE A 165 7.19 -10.56 -0.44
N ASP A 166 6.13 -9.78 -0.68
CA ASP A 166 4.81 -10.29 -1.06
C ASP A 166 4.83 -11.06 -2.39
N TYR A 167 5.59 -10.58 -3.37
CA TYR A 167 5.67 -11.18 -4.71
C TYR A 167 6.94 -12.02 -4.92
N ASN A 168 7.69 -12.28 -3.85
CA ASN A 168 8.94 -13.06 -3.91
C ASN A 168 9.93 -12.54 -4.96
N LEU A 169 10.12 -11.22 -4.99
CA LEU A 169 11.00 -10.53 -5.92
C LEU A 169 12.38 -10.32 -5.29
N TYR A 170 13.41 -10.40 -6.14
CA TYR A 170 14.80 -10.24 -5.72
C TYR A 170 15.50 -9.21 -6.61
N GLY A 171 16.38 -8.43 -6.00
CA GLY A 171 17.27 -7.53 -6.75
C GLY A 171 18.15 -8.31 -7.72
N MET A 172 18.39 -7.73 -8.90
CA MET A 172 19.15 -8.31 -10.01
C MET A 172 18.61 -9.63 -10.59
N ASN A 173 17.45 -10.10 -10.11
CA ASN A 173 16.79 -11.30 -10.62
C ASN A 173 15.80 -10.96 -11.74
N LEU A 174 15.39 -11.97 -12.51
CA LEU A 174 14.35 -11.86 -13.53
C LEU A 174 12.96 -11.95 -12.89
N LEU A 175 12.18 -10.90 -13.05
CA LEU A 175 10.75 -10.86 -12.76
C LEU A 175 9.99 -11.39 -13.97
N ASN A 176 9.19 -12.43 -13.78
CA ASN A 176 8.41 -13.09 -14.84
C ASN A 176 6.96 -12.61 -14.81
N LEU A 177 6.46 -12.14 -15.96
CA LEU A 177 5.12 -11.61 -16.14
C LEU A 177 4.33 -12.50 -17.11
N ALA A 178 3.13 -12.89 -16.68
CA ALA A 178 2.20 -13.67 -17.48
C ALA A 178 1.52 -12.80 -18.55
N ALA A 179 1.09 -11.59 -18.18
CA ALA A 179 0.44 -10.63 -19.05
C ALA A 179 1.06 -9.25 -18.85
N VAL A 180 1.19 -8.50 -19.95
CA VAL A 180 1.74 -7.14 -19.97
C VAL A 180 0.96 -6.28 -20.97
N LYS A 181 0.75 -5.01 -20.64
CA LYS A 181 0.21 -4.01 -21.56
C LYS A 181 1.31 -3.01 -21.92
N PHE A 182 1.53 -2.79 -23.21
CA PHE A 182 2.52 -1.82 -23.66
C PHE A 182 1.91 -0.42 -23.73
N ARG A 183 2.62 0.58 -23.19
CA ARG A 183 2.20 1.97 -23.34
C ARG A 183 2.44 2.43 -24.78
N ARG A 184 1.45 3.13 -25.37
CA ARG A 184 1.55 3.65 -26.74
C ARG A 184 2.71 4.64 -26.85
N LYS A 185 3.62 4.43 -27.80
CA LYS A 185 4.81 5.30 -28.02
C LYS A 185 4.37 6.72 -28.36
N ARG A 186 4.87 7.71 -27.60
CA ARG A 186 5.08 9.07 -28.12
C ARG A 186 6.36 8.99 -28.96
N LYS A 187 6.33 9.39 -30.23
CA LYS A 187 7.49 9.30 -31.15
C LYS A 187 8.71 10.06 -30.59
N MET A 188 9.62 9.37 -29.89
CA MET A 188 11.07 9.63 -29.75
C MET A 188 11.63 8.66 -28.69
N GLY A 189 12.61 7.83 -29.05
CA GLY A 189 13.37 6.97 -28.12
C GLY A 189 12.92 5.50 -28.06
N MET A 190 13.90 4.58 -28.06
CA MET A 190 13.72 3.13 -27.86
C MET A 190 13.55 2.80 -26.37
N GLU A 191 12.51 3.31 -25.72
CA GLU A 191 12.17 2.94 -24.34
C GLU A 191 10.84 2.17 -24.32
N LEU A 192 10.86 0.95 -23.79
CA LEU A 192 9.67 0.13 -23.61
C LEU A 192 9.06 0.46 -22.24
N ILE A 193 7.96 1.20 -22.25
CA ILE A 193 7.14 1.43 -21.05
C ILE A 193 6.04 0.38 -21.04
N ILE A 194 5.99 -0.38 -19.96
CA ILE A 194 5.13 -1.54 -19.77
C ILE A 194 4.28 -1.30 -18.54
N THR A 195 3.03 -1.71 -18.59
CA THR A 195 2.03 -1.53 -17.54
C THR A 195 1.28 -2.83 -17.31
#